data_AF-A0A3D5CD66-F1
#
_entry.id   AF-A0A3D5CD66-F1
#
_cell.length_a   1.000
_cell.length_b   1.000
_cell.length_c   1.000
_cell.angle_alpha   90.00
_cell.angle_beta   90.00
_cell.angle_gamma   90.00
#
_symmetry.space_group_name_H-M   'P 1'
#
loop_
_entity.id
_entity.type
_entity.pdbx_description
1 polymer ?
#
loop_
_entity_poly.entity_id
_entity_poly.type
_entity_poly.pdbx_seq_one_letter_code
_entity_poly.pdbx_strand_id
1 'polypeptide(L)'
;MTDAAVPHAGEVEAVPEEDAAEIVEELAEETEHHPGSTPRLLIALDIDGTVLLEDETLSPGVVEAVEHARRAGHEVMLATGRSWASTRGVVRVLEIEPDYVVCSNGTVILKKIEG
;
A
#
# COMPACT_ATOMS: atom_id res chain seq x y z
N MET A 1 -26.64 5.19 10.91
CA MET A 1 -25.47 4.96 10.05
C MET A 1 -25.00 6.34 9.67
N THR A 2 -24.13 6.92 10.47
CA THR A 2 -23.49 8.19 10.15
C THR A 2 -22.47 7.90 9.08
N ASP A 3 -22.69 8.48 7.91
CA ASP A 3 -21.71 8.54 6.83
C ASP A 3 -20.54 9.36 7.38
N ALA A 4 -19.50 8.67 7.86
CA ALA A 4 -18.24 9.31 8.20
C ALA A 4 -17.66 9.80 6.87
N ALA A 5 -18.05 11.01 6.48
CA ALA A 5 -17.61 11.64 5.26
C ALA A 5 -16.08 11.68 5.31
N VAL A 6 -15.44 10.93 4.42
CA VAL A 6 -13.98 11.00 4.25
C VAL A 6 -13.63 12.49 4.07
N PRO A 7 -12.71 13.05 4.88
CA PRO A 7 -12.40 14.47 4.84
C PRO A 7 -11.97 14.87 3.43
N HIS A 8 -12.22 16.12 3.05
CA HIS A 8 -11.78 16.59 1.74
C HIS A 8 -10.25 16.54 1.68
N ALA A 9 -9.71 16.04 0.57
CA ALA A 9 -8.26 15.93 0.39
C ALA A 9 -7.57 17.30 0.65
N GLY A 10 -6.73 17.34 1.67
CA GLY A 10 -6.03 18.56 2.12
C GLY A 10 -6.59 19.20 3.40
N GLU A 11 -7.70 18.71 3.94
CA GLU A 11 -8.15 19.07 5.29
C GLU A 11 -7.29 18.34 6.33
N VAL A 12 -6.86 19.07 7.36
CA VAL A 12 -6.06 18.55 8.47
C VAL A 12 -6.76 18.94 9.77
N GLU A 13 -7.16 17.94 10.55
CA GLU A 13 -7.60 18.11 11.92
C GLU A 13 -6.42 17.79 12.85
N ALA A 14 -6.07 18.73 13.73
CA ALA A 14 -5.01 18.55 14.71
C ALA A 14 -5.63 18.15 16.05
N VAL A 15 -5.15 17.05 16.62
CA VAL A 15 -5.59 16.51 17.91
C VAL A 15 -4.47 16.63 18.94
N PRO A 16 -4.80 16.72 20.24
CA PRO A 16 -3.80 16.61 21.32
C PRO A 16 -2.99 15.31 21.23
N GLU A 17 -1.71 15.36 21.60
CA GLU A 17 -0.80 14.19 21.56
C GLU A 17 -1.30 13.03 22.44
N GLU A 18 -1.98 13.36 23.53
CA GLU A 18 -2.58 12.39 24.47
C GLU A 18 -3.69 11.55 23.84
N ASP A 19 -4.38 12.06 22.81
CA ASP A 19 -5.47 11.38 22.12
C ASP A 19 -5.00 10.63 20.86
N ALA A 20 -3.76 10.86 20.41
CA ALA A 20 -3.27 10.34 19.13
C ALA A 20 -3.23 8.81 19.09
N ALA A 21 -2.91 8.15 20.21
CA ALA A 21 -2.85 6.69 20.28
C ALA A 21 -4.24 6.04 20.15
N GLU A 22 -5.25 6.62 20.82
CA GLU A 22 -6.64 6.13 20.75
C GLU A 22 -7.19 6.27 19.33
N ILE A 23 -6.92 7.39 18.66
CA ILE A 23 -7.34 7.62 17.28
C ILE A 23 -6.70 6.62 16.31
N VAL A 24 -5.41 6.30 16.50
CA VAL A 24 -4.73 5.29 15.66
C VAL A 24 -5.36 3.91 15.85
N GLU A 25 -5.69 3.55 17.08
CA GLU A 25 -6.35 2.28 17.40
C GLU A 25 -7.75 2.22 16.81
N GLU A 26 -8.56 3.27 16.98
CA GLU A 26 -9.90 3.40 16.39
C GLU A 26 -9.85 3.29 14.85
N LEU A 27 -8.95 4.01 14.20
CA LEU A 27 -8.79 3.95 12.73
C LEU A 27 -8.38 2.55 12.25
N ALA A 28 -7.52 1.86 13.00
CA ALA A 28 -7.14 0.49 12.68
C ALA A 28 -8.34 -0.46 12.80
N GLU A 29 -9.13 -0.36 13.88
CA GLU A 29 -10.34 -1.15 14.05
C GLU A 29 -11.38 -0.85 12.96
N GLU A 30 -11.60 0.43 12.63
CA GLU A 30 -12.52 0.84 11.58
C GLU A 30 -12.11 0.29 10.21
N THR A 31 -10.81 0.36 9.87
CA THR A 31 -10.31 -0.21 8.61
C THR A 31 -10.47 -1.73 8.56
N GLU A 32 -10.39 -2.42 9.69
CA GLU A 32 -10.66 -3.86 9.79
C GLU A 32 -12.15 -4.22 9.74
N HIS A 33 -13.03 -3.35 10.25
CA HIS A 33 -14.47 -3.61 10.44
C HIS A 33 -15.42 -2.82 9.51
N HIS A 34 -14.92 -2.25 8.41
CA HIS A 34 -15.72 -1.43 7.50
C HIS A 34 -17.02 -2.15 7.04
N PRO A 35 -18.22 -1.68 7.44
CA PRO A 35 -19.50 -2.38 7.22
C PRO A 35 -20.04 -2.24 5.78
N GLY A 36 -19.17 -2.01 4.81
CA GLY A 36 -19.47 -1.93 3.39
C GLY A 36 -18.31 -2.48 2.56
N SER A 37 -18.62 -3.09 1.42
CA SER A 37 -17.59 -3.51 0.46
C SER A 37 -16.88 -2.27 -0.07
N THR A 38 -15.66 -1.99 0.42
CA THR A 38 -14.74 -1.11 -0.29
C THR A 38 -14.61 -1.63 -1.73
N PRO A 39 -14.76 -0.78 -2.75
CA PRO A 39 -14.50 -1.19 -4.12
C PRO A 39 -13.09 -1.77 -4.23
N ARG A 40 -12.90 -2.77 -5.08
CA ARG A 40 -11.56 -3.33 -5.33
C ARG A 40 -10.59 -2.22 -5.74
N LEU A 41 -9.57 -1.99 -4.93
CA LEU A 41 -8.53 -1.00 -5.20
C LEU A 41 -7.39 -1.60 -6.02
N LEU A 42 -6.72 -0.71 -6.77
CA LEU A 42 -5.38 -0.91 -7.30
C LEU A 42 -4.42 -0.08 -6.45
N ILE A 43 -3.48 -0.75 -5.79
CA ILE A 43 -2.47 -0.15 -4.91
C ILE A 43 -1.13 -0.26 -5.62
N ALA A 44 -0.58 0.87 -6.06
CA ALA A 44 0.73 0.94 -6.68
C ALA A 44 1.74 1.53 -5.71
N LEU A 45 2.74 0.75 -5.32
CA LEU A 45 3.75 1.13 -4.33
C LEU A 45 5.07 1.50 -5.02
N ASP A 46 5.67 2.62 -4.63
CA ASP A 46 7.09 2.85 -4.90
C ASP A 46 7.96 1.96 -3.99
N ILE A 47 9.23 1.84 -4.33
CA ILE A 47 10.21 1.08 -3.57
C ILE A 47 10.96 1.99 -2.60
N ASP A 48 11.70 2.96 -3.12
CA ASP A 48 12.63 3.77 -2.33
C ASP A 48 11.89 4.75 -1.43
N GLY A 49 12.15 4.70 -0.12
CA GLY A 49 11.45 5.51 0.88
C GLY A 49 9.98 5.10 1.11
N THR A 50 9.54 3.98 0.54
CA THR A 50 8.16 3.48 0.67
C THR A 50 8.16 2.03 1.14
N VAL A 51 8.54 1.07 0.30
CA VAL A 51 8.68 -0.35 0.68
C VAL A 51 10.02 -0.59 1.36
N LEU A 52 11.07 0.07 0.89
CA LEU A 52 12.39 0.06 1.49
C LEU A 52 12.69 1.42 2.11
N LEU A 53 13.32 1.39 3.28
CA LEU A 53 13.90 2.58 3.91
C LEU A 53 15.20 2.98 3.20
N GLU A 54 15.77 4.13 3.60
CA GLU A 54 17.01 4.65 3.02
C GLU A 54 18.22 3.71 3.21
N ASP A 55 18.20 2.85 4.23
CA ASP A 55 19.22 1.84 4.52
C ASP A 55 18.97 0.49 3.81
N GLU A 56 18.04 0.47 2.85
CA GLU A 56 17.59 -0.70 2.09
C GLU A 56 16.90 -1.81 2.93
N THR A 57 16.57 -1.54 4.19
CA THR A 57 15.72 -2.45 4.98
C THR A 57 14.25 -2.27 4.62
N LEU A 58 13.42 -3.28 4.92
CA LEU A 58 11.97 -3.16 4.72
C LEU A 58 11.36 -2.15 5.69
N SER A 59 10.44 -1.35 5.18
CA SER A 59 9.59 -0.50 6.03
C SER A 59 8.83 -1.37 7.05
N PRO A 60 8.80 -0.99 8.34
CA PRO A 60 8.11 -1.77 9.36
C PRO A 60 6.65 -2.05 8.99
N GLY A 61 6.22 -3.31 9.11
CA GLY A 61 4.84 -3.73 8.84
C GLY A 61 4.44 -3.80 7.36
N VAL A 62 5.34 -3.49 6.41
CA VAL A 62 4.96 -3.40 4.99
C VAL A 62 4.54 -4.75 4.41
N VAL A 63 5.14 -5.85 4.88
CA VAL A 63 4.81 -7.20 4.39
C VAL A 63 3.40 -7.57 4.85
N GLU A 64 3.11 -7.36 6.13
CA GLU A 64 1.81 -7.62 6.75
C GLU A 64 0.71 -6.76 6.12
N ALA A 65 0.99 -5.48 5.87
CA ALA A 65 0.04 -4.57 5.23
C ALA A 65 -0.27 -4.98 3.77
N VAL A 66 0.75 -5.38 3.01
CA VAL A 66 0.57 -5.87 1.63
C VAL A 66 -0.22 -7.18 1.62
N GLU A 67 0.08 -8.11 2.52
CA GLU A 67 -0.69 -9.35 2.67
C GLU A 67 -2.15 -9.07 3.03
N HIS A 68 -2.39 -8.18 4.00
CA HIS A 68 -3.73 -7.77 4.40
C HIS A 68 -4.51 -7.22 3.20
N ALA A 69 -3.93 -6.29 2.44
CA ALA A 69 -4.58 -5.69 1.28
C ALA A 69 -4.94 -6.72 0.20
N ARG A 70 -4.04 -7.69 -0.06
CA ARG A 70 -4.31 -8.79 -1.00
C ARG A 70 -5.43 -9.69 -0.49
N ARG A 71 -5.44 -10.01 0.81
CA ARG A 71 -6.48 -10.85 1.44
C ARG A 71 -7.85 -10.16 1.45
N ALA A 72 -7.87 -8.83 1.47
CA ALA A 72 -9.06 -8.01 1.26
C ALA A 72 -9.52 -7.92 -0.22
N GLY A 73 -8.79 -8.55 -1.14
CA GLY A 73 -9.14 -8.64 -2.57
C GLY A 73 -8.60 -7.51 -3.44
N HIS A 74 -7.74 -6.63 -2.89
CA HIS A 74 -7.11 -5.55 -3.64
C HIS A 74 -5.95 -6.06 -4.52
N GLU A 75 -5.71 -5.36 -5.63
CA GLU A 75 -4.50 -5.57 -6.44
C GLU A 75 -3.36 -4.75 -5.86
N VAL A 76 -2.20 -5.37 -5.60
CA VAL A 76 -1.00 -4.67 -5.16
C VAL A 76 0.11 -4.87 -6.19
N MET A 77 0.66 -3.77 -6.71
CA MET A 77 1.74 -3.78 -7.70
C MET A 77 2.85 -2.77 -7.34
N LEU A 78 4.02 -2.92 -7.94
CA LEU A 78 5.11 -1.95 -7.80
C LEU A 78 5.14 -0.96 -8.97
N ALA A 79 5.39 0.30 -8.64
CA ALA A 79 5.62 1.38 -9.58
C ALA A 79 6.79 2.25 -9.11
N THR A 80 7.93 2.14 -9.80
CA THR A 80 9.19 2.65 -9.27
C THR A 80 10.14 3.20 -10.34
N GLY A 81 11.08 4.04 -9.89
CA GLY A 81 12.24 4.47 -10.68
C GLY A 81 13.26 3.36 -10.95
N ARG A 82 13.26 2.31 -10.15
CA ARG A 82 14.18 1.17 -10.29
C ARG A 82 13.97 0.41 -11.60
N SER A 83 15.04 -0.22 -12.09
CA SER A 83 14.99 -1.16 -13.22
C SER A 83 14.32 -2.48 -12.82
N TRP A 84 13.84 -3.28 -13.78
CA TRP A 84 13.30 -4.61 -13.49
C TRP A 84 14.27 -5.51 -12.69
N ALA A 85 15.55 -5.44 -13.00
CA ALA A 85 16.57 -6.27 -12.34
C ALA A 85 16.63 -6.05 -10.83
N SER A 86 16.43 -4.80 -10.40
CA SER A 86 16.35 -4.35 -9.00
C SER A 86 14.94 -4.47 -8.40
N THR A 87 13.89 -4.40 -9.21
CA THR A 87 12.48 -4.47 -8.76
C THR A 87 12.03 -5.89 -8.45
N ARG A 88 12.42 -6.88 -9.25
CA ARG A 88 11.97 -8.29 -9.09
C ARG A 88 12.31 -8.92 -7.73
N GLY A 89 13.34 -8.42 -7.05
CA GLY A 89 13.69 -8.85 -5.69
C GLY A 89 12.60 -8.47 -4.71
N VAL A 90 12.13 -7.23 -4.79
CA VAL A 90 11.08 -6.67 -3.93
C VAL A 90 9.74 -7.35 -4.18
N VAL A 91 9.38 -7.62 -5.44
CA VAL A 91 8.17 -8.41 -5.79
C VAL A 91 8.15 -9.74 -5.03
N ARG A 92 9.29 -10.44 -4.97
CA ARG A 92 9.39 -11.73 -4.28
C ARG A 92 9.33 -11.58 -2.76
N VAL A 93 9.97 -10.56 -2.20
CA VAL A 93 9.96 -10.30 -0.75
C VAL A 93 8.56 -9.96 -0.25
N LEU A 94 7.78 -9.21 -1.04
CA LEU A 94 6.38 -8.90 -0.73
C LEU A 94 5.41 -10.05 -1.09
N GLU A 95 5.90 -11.14 -1.67
CA GLU A 95 5.10 -12.30 -2.11
C GLU A 95 3.88 -11.92 -2.97
N ILE A 96 4.05 -10.92 -3.84
CA ILE A 96 3.01 -10.43 -4.75
C ILE A 96 3.20 -10.97 -6.17
N GLU A 97 2.10 -11.17 -6.88
CA GLU A 97 2.09 -11.67 -8.26
C GLU A 97 1.25 -10.80 -9.21
N PRO A 98 1.54 -9.49 -9.31
CA PRO A 98 0.68 -8.56 -10.02
C PRO A 98 0.66 -8.79 -11.53
N ASP A 99 -0.43 -8.37 -12.17
CA ASP A 99 -0.57 -8.42 -13.64
C ASP A 99 0.41 -7.47 -14.35
N TYR A 100 0.76 -6.37 -13.68
CA TYR A 100 1.67 -5.35 -14.21
C TYR A 100 2.70 -4.92 -13.17
N VAL A 101 3.85 -4.47 -13.66
CA VAL A 101 4.87 -3.78 -12.86
C VAL A 101 5.38 -2.58 -13.66
N VAL A 102 5.49 -1.42 -13.01
CA VAL A 102 6.05 -0.21 -13.61
C VAL A 102 7.47 0.00 -13.12
N CYS A 103 8.40 0.19 -14.04
CA CYS A 103 9.83 0.37 -13.79
C CYS A 103 10.36 1.61 -14.54
N SER A 104 11.56 2.06 -14.16
CA SER A 104 12.26 3.16 -14.83
C SER A 104 11.38 4.42 -14.97
N ASN A 105 10.70 4.79 -13.87
CA ASN A 105 9.82 5.95 -13.80
C ASN A 105 8.72 5.95 -14.88
N GLY A 106 8.18 4.76 -15.21
CA GLY A 106 7.13 4.62 -16.21
C GLY A 106 7.60 4.33 -17.63
N THR A 107 8.92 4.38 -17.90
CA THR A 107 9.45 4.08 -19.24
C THR A 107 9.30 2.61 -19.62
N VAL A 108 9.27 1.74 -18.61
CA VAL A 108 9.14 0.28 -18.80
C VAL A 108 7.92 -0.20 -18.03
N ILE A 109 6.97 -0.80 -18.75
CA ILE A 109 5.80 -1.47 -18.19
C ILE A 109 5.88 -2.95 -18.55
N LEU A 110 5.93 -3.80 -17.54
CA LEU A 110 5.95 -5.26 -17.70
C LEU A 110 4.53 -5.78 -17.51
N LYS A 111 4.14 -6.75 -18.32
CA LYS A 111 2.88 -7.50 -18.17
C LYS A 111 3.20 -8.95 -17.83
N LYS A 112 2.53 -9.51 -16.82
CA LYS A 112 2.56 -10.94 -16.51
C LYS A 112 2.03 -11.72 -17.71
N ILE A 113 2.78 -12.73 -18.13
CA ILE A 113 2.34 -13.68 -19.15
C ILE A 113 1.75 -14.86 -18.41
N GLU A 114 0.53 -15.27 -18.78
CA GLU A 114 -0.09 -16.48 -18.25
C GLU A 114 0.74 -17.70 -18.68
N GLY A 115 1.03 -18.56 -17.70
CA GLY A 115 1.73 -19.84 -17.90
C GLY A 115 0.76 -21.00 -17.88
#